data_AF-A0A1E7FBR0-F1
#
_entry.id   AF-A0A1E7FBR0-F1
#
_cell.length_a   1.000
_cell.length_b   1.000
_cell.length_c   1.000
_cell.angle_alpha   90.00
_cell.angle_beta   90.00
_cell.angle_gamma   90.00
#
_symmetry.space_group_name_H-M   'P 1'
#
loop_
_entity.id
_entity.type
_entity.pdbx_description
1 polymer ?
#
loop_
_entity_poly.entity_id
_entity_poly.type
_entity_poly.pdbx_seq_one_letter_code
_entity_poly.pdbx_strand_id
1 'polypeptide(L)'
;ILFAGQDTSAATLSWTLHLLSLYPNAQERLAKEVREVLNTDDNCFRTDEEHPTTITRKDISKLPYLDAIVKESMRLYPVAPFVVRRLTEEICIPSENSDDIMSLPAGSVACLWIYSLHRNPKLWNRPNDFIPERWLDITLKDPGQTNGGYMPYAMGPRNCLGQPLARIILRTILAKLVYQYKF
;
A
#
# COMPACT_ATOMS: atom_id res chain seq x y z
N ILE A 1 7.50 3.46 19.36
CA ILE A 1 7.90 3.59 17.94
C ILE A 1 8.25 2.22 17.35
N LEU A 2 9.14 1.45 17.97
CA LEU A 2 9.57 0.13 17.47
C LEU A 2 8.41 -0.83 17.19
N PHE A 3 7.55 -1.09 18.18
CA PHE A 3 6.38 -1.97 18.03
C PHE A 3 5.44 -1.52 16.90
N ALA A 4 5.04 -0.24 16.90
CA ALA A 4 4.13 0.31 15.91
C ALA A 4 4.67 0.18 14.47
N GLY A 5 5.97 0.40 14.27
CA GLY A 5 6.60 0.26 12.95
C GLY A 5 6.82 -1.19 12.53
N GLN A 6 7.23 -2.05 13.46
CA GLN A 6 7.51 -3.46 13.21
C GLN A 6 6.22 -4.22 12.86
N ASP A 7 5.21 -4.17 13.73
CA ASP A 7 4.00 -5.00 13.59
C ASP A 7 3.24 -4.63 12.32
N THR A 8 3.11 -3.33 12.02
CA THR A 8 2.42 -2.87 10.81
C THR A 8 3.16 -3.25 9.53
N SER A 9 4.49 -3.16 9.52
CA SER A 9 5.30 -3.54 8.35
C SER A 9 5.29 -5.06 8.15
N ALA A 10 5.41 -5.84 9.23
CA ALA A 10 5.35 -7.30 9.19
C ALA A 10 3.99 -7.81 8.71
N ALA A 11 2.89 -7.23 9.20
CA ALA A 11 1.55 -7.55 8.75
C ALA A 11 1.35 -7.20 7.26
N THR A 12 1.84 -6.03 6.82
CA THR A 12 1.76 -5.62 5.41
C THR A 12 2.56 -6.58 4.51
N LEU A 13 3.77 -6.97 4.91
CA LEU A 13 4.57 -7.98 4.21
C LEU A 13 3.82 -9.30 4.11
N SER A 14 3.25 -9.77 5.22
CA SER A 14 2.52 -11.04 5.28
C SER A 14 1.35 -11.07 4.30
N TRP A 15 0.53 -10.02 4.28
CA TRP A 15 -0.57 -9.90 3.30
C TRP A 15 -0.07 -9.81 1.86
N THR A 16 1.02 -9.09 1.62
CA THR A 16 1.60 -8.94 0.28
C THR A 16 2.14 -10.28 -0.23
N LEU A 17 2.85 -11.04 0.62
CA LEU A 17 3.36 -12.37 0.28
C LEU A 17 2.21 -13.36 0.07
N HIS A 18 1.18 -13.32 0.91
CA HIS A 18 0.00 -14.15 0.73
C HIS A 18 -0.68 -13.87 -0.62
N LEU A 19 -0.90 -12.60 -0.97
CA LEU A 19 -1.42 -12.23 -2.28
C LEU A 19 -0.53 -12.73 -3.41
N LEU A 20 0.78 -12.52 -3.35
CA LEU A 20 1.71 -13.01 -4.38
C LEU A 20 1.67 -14.54 -4.53
N SER A 21 1.44 -15.31 -3.45
CA SER A 21 1.26 -16.78 -3.53
C SER A 21 -0.04 -17.19 -4.22
N LEU A 22 -1.10 -16.37 -4.11
CA LEU A 22 -2.38 -16.61 -4.76
C LEU A 22 -2.40 -16.13 -6.23
N TYR A 23 -1.48 -15.24 -6.60
CA TYR A 23 -1.38 -14.66 -7.95
C TYR A 23 0.02 -14.89 -8.56
N PRO A 24 0.37 -16.14 -8.97
CA PRO A 24 1.70 -16.48 -9.47
C PRO A 24 2.16 -15.63 -10.66
N ASN A 25 1.25 -15.24 -11.56
CA ASN A 25 1.57 -14.37 -12.69
C ASN A 25 2.08 -12.99 -12.24
N ALA A 26 1.51 -12.44 -11.15
CA ALA A 26 1.97 -11.18 -10.58
C ALA A 26 3.35 -11.34 -9.93
N GLN A 27 3.57 -12.45 -9.21
CA GLN A 27 4.89 -12.76 -8.66
C GLN A 27 5.95 -12.94 -9.74
N GLU A 28 5.66 -13.65 -10.83
CA GLU A 28 6.59 -13.86 -11.94
C GLU A 28 6.93 -12.55 -12.64
N ARG A 29 5.93 -11.70 -12.88
CA ARG A 29 6.13 -10.37 -13.44
C ARG A 29 6.99 -9.49 -12.53
N LEU A 30 6.74 -9.53 -11.21
CA LEU A 30 7.54 -8.82 -10.23
C LEU A 30 8.98 -9.34 -10.17
N ALA A 31 9.17 -10.66 -10.18
CA ALA A 31 10.50 -11.27 -10.21
C ALA A 31 11.29 -10.86 -11.46
N LYS A 32 10.62 -10.76 -12.61
CA LYS A 32 11.22 -10.26 -13.85
C LYS A 32 11.67 -8.80 -13.69
N GLU A 33 10.79 -7.91 -13.22
CA GLU A 33 11.14 -6.50 -12.98
C GLU A 33 12.34 -6.37 -12.03
N VAL A 34 12.32 -7.10 -10.91
CA VAL A 34 13.39 -7.07 -9.91
C VAL A 34 14.71 -7.58 -10.50
N ARG A 35 14.69 -8.68 -11.26
CA ARG A 35 15.90 -9.21 -11.91
C ARG A 35 16.46 -8.27 -12.97
N GLU A 36 15.60 -7.64 -13.77
CA GLU A 36 16.04 -6.68 -14.79
C GLU A 36 16.74 -5.46 -14.16
N VAL A 37 16.25 -4.98 -13.02
CA VAL A 37 16.87 -3.85 -12.32
C VAL A 37 18.14 -4.25 -11.57
N LEU A 38 18.16 -5.45 -10.96
CA LEU A 38 19.26 -5.87 -10.10
C LEU A 38 20.36 -6.66 -10.82
N ASN A 39 20.14 -7.15 -12.03
CA ASN A 39 21.17 -7.83 -12.84
C ASN A 39 21.82 -6.91 -13.90
N THR A 40 21.77 -5.59 -13.73
CA THR A 40 22.58 -4.67 -14.55
C THR A 40 24.06 -4.79 -14.15
N ASP A 41 24.98 -4.73 -15.12
CA ASP A 41 26.40 -5.16 -15.03
C ASP A 41 27.20 -4.73 -13.78
N ASP A 42 26.86 -3.60 -13.13
CA ASP A 42 27.53 -3.10 -11.91
C ASP A 42 26.98 -3.66 -10.57
N ASN A 43 25.82 -4.34 -10.59
CA ASN A 43 25.04 -4.70 -9.39
C ASN A 43 24.55 -6.15 -9.37
N CYS A 44 25.07 -7.01 -10.27
CA CYS A 44 24.71 -8.43 -10.37
C CYS A 44 24.49 -9.04 -8.99
N PHE A 45 23.30 -9.57 -8.75
CA PHE A 45 22.91 -10.06 -7.44
C PHE A 45 23.75 -11.30 -7.08
N ARG A 46 24.88 -11.07 -6.44
CA ARG A 46 25.76 -12.12 -5.95
C ARG A 46 25.24 -12.62 -4.60
N THR A 47 25.06 -13.93 -4.53
CA THR A 47 24.76 -14.66 -3.29
C THR A 47 26.03 -15.16 -2.62
N ASP A 48 27.22 -14.83 -3.15
CA ASP A 48 28.47 -15.11 -2.46
C ASP A 48 28.58 -14.25 -1.18
N GLU A 49 29.09 -14.85 -0.11
CA GLU A 49 29.24 -14.17 1.19
C GLU A 49 30.27 -13.03 1.14
N GLU A 50 31.13 -13.01 0.11
CA GLU A 50 32.20 -12.03 -0.08
C GLU A 50 31.71 -10.71 -0.70
N HIS A 51 30.61 -10.73 -1.46
CA HIS A 51 30.02 -9.56 -2.13
C HIS A 51 28.48 -9.56 -1.97
N PRO A 52 27.97 -9.28 -0.76
CA PRO A 52 26.53 -9.26 -0.52
C PRO A 52 25.85 -8.24 -1.43
N THR A 53 24.84 -8.70 -2.16
CA THR A 53 24.07 -7.79 -3.02
C THR A 53 23.45 -6.68 -2.18
N THR A 54 23.84 -5.44 -2.48
CA THR A 54 23.31 -4.27 -1.78
C THR A 54 22.21 -3.65 -2.63
N ILE A 55 20.95 -3.85 -2.23
CA ILE A 55 19.81 -3.15 -2.84
C ILE A 55 19.88 -1.68 -2.43
N THR A 56 20.19 -0.80 -3.37
CA THR A 56 20.29 0.64 -3.09
C THR A 56 18.92 1.32 -3.20
N ARG A 57 18.82 2.54 -2.65
CA ARG A 57 17.63 3.39 -2.86
C ARG A 57 17.36 3.69 -4.35
N LYS A 58 18.42 3.79 -5.16
CA LYS A 58 18.32 4.03 -6.61
C LYS A 58 17.68 2.85 -7.31
N ASP A 59 18.04 1.62 -6.93
CA ASP A 59 17.46 0.41 -7.50
C ASP A 59 15.98 0.31 -7.14
N ILE A 60 15.64 0.53 -5.87
CA ILE A 60 14.26 0.54 -5.40
C ILE A 60 13.42 1.56 -6.19
N SER A 61 13.96 2.74 -6.53
CA SER A 61 13.22 3.75 -7.30
C SER A 61 12.80 3.29 -8.71
N LYS A 62 13.47 2.27 -9.26
CA LYS A 62 13.22 1.70 -10.59
C LYS A 62 12.27 0.49 -10.59
N LEU A 63 11.61 0.21 -9.46
CA LEU A 63 10.67 -0.91 -9.31
C LEU A 63 9.22 -0.40 -9.18
N PRO A 64 8.58 0.08 -10.27
CA PRO A 64 7.22 0.60 -10.23
C PRO A 64 6.16 -0.50 -10.00
N TYR A 65 6.33 -1.70 -10.55
CA TYR A 65 5.39 -2.80 -10.31
C TYR A 65 5.48 -3.28 -8.87
N LEU A 66 6.66 -3.29 -8.25
CA LEU A 66 6.78 -3.52 -6.81
C LEU A 66 5.99 -2.49 -5.98
N ASP A 67 6.07 -1.20 -6.32
CA ASP A 67 5.31 -0.15 -5.63
C ASP A 67 3.79 -0.35 -5.84
N ALA A 68 3.38 -0.79 -7.04
CA ALA A 68 2.01 -1.13 -7.35
C ALA A 68 1.48 -2.33 -6.55
N ILE A 69 2.27 -3.40 -6.42
CA ILE A 69 1.96 -4.60 -5.61
C ILE A 69 1.75 -4.22 -4.15
N VAL A 70 2.66 -3.42 -3.58
CA VAL A 70 2.54 -2.96 -2.19
C VAL A 70 1.30 -2.09 -2.02
N LYS A 71 1.05 -1.15 -2.94
CA LYS A 71 -0.13 -0.28 -2.86
C LYS A 71 -1.43 -1.07 -2.90
N GLU A 72 -1.53 -2.01 -3.84
CA GLU A 72 -2.73 -2.82 -3.99
C GLU A 72 -2.94 -3.78 -2.81
N SER A 73 -1.84 -4.33 -2.27
CA SER A 73 -1.89 -5.15 -1.05
C SER A 73 -2.40 -4.35 0.15
N MET A 74 -1.95 -3.10 0.32
CA MET A 74 -2.44 -2.22 1.38
C MET A 74 -3.86 -1.71 1.15
N ARG A 75 -4.30 -1.62 -0.11
CA ARG A 75 -5.70 -1.31 -0.46
C ARG A 75 -6.63 -2.44 -0.02
N LEU A 76 -6.28 -3.68 -0.37
CA LEU A 76 -7.07 -4.83 0.04
C LEU A 76 -6.90 -5.12 1.54
N TYR A 77 -5.71 -5.03 2.10
CA TYR A 77 -5.48 -5.42 3.49
C TYR A 77 -4.79 -4.29 4.26
N PRO A 78 -5.50 -3.18 4.53
CA PRO A 78 -4.98 -2.10 5.34
C PRO A 78 -4.81 -2.60 6.79
N VAL A 79 -3.56 -2.59 7.27
CA VAL A 79 -3.22 -3.01 8.64
C VAL A 79 -3.86 -2.12 9.72
N ALA A 80 -4.22 -0.89 9.37
CA ALA A 80 -5.08 -0.01 10.16
C ALA A 80 -6.43 0.16 9.43
N PRO A 81 -7.43 -0.70 9.71
CA PRO A 81 -8.67 -0.74 8.93
C PRO A 81 -9.62 0.42 9.20
N PHE A 82 -9.39 1.21 10.25
CA PHE A 82 -10.16 2.41 10.56
C PHE A 82 -9.30 3.47 11.26
N VAL A 83 -9.76 4.72 11.22
CA VAL A 83 -9.23 5.82 12.03
C VAL A 83 -10.36 6.53 12.78
N VAL A 84 -10.09 6.93 14.01
CA VAL A 84 -11.07 7.58 14.90
C VAL A 84 -10.61 8.96 15.34
N ARG A 85 -11.55 9.89 15.47
CA ARG A 85 -11.34 11.22 16.05
C ARG A 85 -12.50 11.57 16.96
N ARG A 86 -12.21 12.20 18.10
CA ARG A 86 -13.23 12.86 18.92
C ARG A 86 -13.41 14.29 18.41
N LEU A 87 -14.63 14.66 18.10
CA LEU A 87 -14.96 16.01 17.65
C LEU A 87 -14.87 16.97 18.84
N THR A 88 -14.13 18.05 18.69
CA THR A 88 -14.00 19.11 19.71
C THR A 88 -15.11 20.15 19.59
N GLU A 89 -15.71 20.26 18.42
CA GLU A 89 -16.79 21.17 18.05
C GLU A 89 -17.79 20.45 17.16
N GLU A 90 -18.96 21.06 16.96
CA GLU A 90 -19.95 20.54 16.01
C GLU A 90 -19.42 20.65 14.58
N ILE A 91 -19.62 19.60 13.78
CA ILE A 91 -19.23 19.57 12.37
C ILE A 91 -20.45 19.29 11.50
N CYS A 92 -20.66 20.14 10.51
CA CYS A 92 -21.68 19.98 9.49
C CYS A 92 -21.08 19.35 8.23
N ILE A 93 -21.61 18.21 7.79
CA ILE A 93 -21.20 17.54 6.54
C ILE A 93 -22.38 17.39 5.57
N PRO A 94 -22.17 17.47 4.25
CA PRO A 94 -23.23 17.18 3.29
C PRO A 94 -23.75 15.74 3.44
N SER A 95 -25.08 15.57 3.35
CA SER A 95 -25.70 14.26 3.21
C SER A 95 -25.42 13.69 1.81
N GLU A 96 -25.14 12.38 1.71
CA GLU A 96 -24.86 11.75 0.40
C GLU A 96 -26.10 11.71 -0.51
N ASN A 97 -27.32 11.75 0.07
CA ASN A 97 -28.58 11.49 -0.64
C ASN A 97 -29.62 12.61 -0.51
N SER A 98 -29.24 13.79 0.00
CA SER A 98 -30.11 14.96 0.05
C SER A 98 -29.28 16.25 0.04
N ASP A 99 -29.91 17.37 -0.32
CA ASP A 99 -29.32 18.71 -0.12
C ASP A 99 -29.24 19.11 1.37
N ASP A 100 -29.58 18.18 2.28
CA ASP A 100 -29.53 18.39 3.71
C ASP A 100 -28.10 18.31 4.24
N ILE A 101 -27.87 19.06 5.32
CA ILE A 101 -26.62 19.06 6.07
C ILE A 101 -26.80 18.15 7.28
N MET A 102 -25.92 17.17 7.43
CA MET A 102 -25.83 16.35 8.63
C MET A 102 -24.94 17.05 9.66
N SER A 103 -25.51 17.37 10.82
CA SER A 103 -24.76 17.90 11.97
C SER A 103 -24.24 16.76 12.85
N LEU A 104 -22.95 16.79 13.16
CA LEU A 104 -22.26 15.89 14.07
C LEU A 104 -21.88 16.66 15.35
N PRO A 105 -22.52 16.40 16.50
CA PRO A 105 -22.31 17.17 17.72
C PRO A 105 -20.88 17.09 18.26
N ALA A 106 -20.45 18.15 18.94
CA ALA A 106 -19.22 18.15 19.73
C ALA A 106 -19.21 16.98 20.74
N GLY A 107 -18.04 16.38 20.96
CA GLY A 107 -17.87 15.21 21.82
C GLY A 107 -18.12 13.86 21.12
N SER A 108 -18.74 13.85 19.93
CA SER A 108 -18.95 12.64 19.13
C SER A 108 -17.61 11.99 18.71
N VAL A 109 -17.63 10.68 18.48
CA VAL A 109 -16.49 9.95 17.90
C VAL A 109 -16.77 9.69 16.42
N ALA A 110 -16.09 10.44 15.55
CA ALA A 110 -16.09 10.19 14.12
C ALA A 110 -15.13 9.03 13.81
N CYS A 111 -15.63 8.02 13.09
CA CYS A 111 -14.86 6.87 12.66
C CYS A 111 -14.91 6.74 11.14
N LEU A 112 -13.74 6.65 10.51
CA LEU A 112 -13.62 6.36 9.09
C LEU A 112 -13.12 4.94 8.91
N TRP A 113 -13.96 4.10 8.30
CA TRP A 113 -13.65 2.72 7.96
C TRP A 113 -12.86 2.66 6.65
N ILE A 114 -11.53 2.67 6.76
CA ILE A 114 -10.58 2.61 5.65
C ILE A 114 -10.75 1.32 4.84
N TYR A 115 -10.95 0.19 5.50
CA TYR A 115 -11.16 -1.10 4.82
C TYR A 115 -12.34 -1.07 3.85
N SER A 116 -13.47 -0.48 4.29
CA SER A 116 -14.66 -0.33 3.46
C SER A 116 -14.49 0.74 2.38
N LEU A 117 -13.81 1.86 2.70
CA LEU A 117 -13.47 2.89 1.73
C LEU A 117 -12.64 2.33 0.56
N HIS A 118 -11.63 1.52 0.88
CA HIS A 118 -10.74 0.90 -0.10
C HIS A 118 -11.43 -0.15 -0.97
N ARG A 119 -12.63 -0.60 -0.58
CA ARG A 119 -13.47 -1.55 -1.33
C ARG A 119 -14.77 -0.94 -1.84
N ASN A 120 -14.94 0.37 -1.72
CA ASN A 120 -16.17 1.01 -2.16
C ASN A 120 -16.28 0.91 -3.69
N PRO A 121 -17.31 0.24 -4.25
CA PRO A 121 -17.45 0.09 -5.70
C PRO A 121 -17.69 1.41 -6.45
N LYS A 122 -18.09 2.49 -5.75
CA LYS A 122 -18.16 3.85 -6.32
C LYS A 122 -16.77 4.46 -6.56
N LEU A 123 -15.76 3.96 -5.84
CA LEU A 123 -14.38 4.46 -5.90
C LEU A 123 -13.45 3.48 -6.60
N TRP A 124 -13.76 2.18 -6.54
CA TRP A 124 -12.89 1.12 -7.02
C TRP A 124 -13.63 0.12 -7.91
N ASN A 125 -13.34 0.10 -9.22
CA ASN A 125 -13.86 -0.99 -10.08
C ASN A 125 -13.18 -2.31 -9.71
N ARG A 126 -13.96 -3.40 -9.63
CA ARG A 126 -13.53 -4.70 -9.13
C ARG A 126 -12.82 -4.58 -7.76
N PRO A 127 -13.52 -4.03 -6.76
CA PRO A 127 -12.90 -3.59 -5.50
C PRO A 127 -12.28 -4.72 -4.68
N ASN A 128 -12.71 -5.97 -4.88
CA ASN A 128 -12.22 -7.12 -4.12
C ASN A 128 -11.09 -7.88 -4.85
N ASP A 129 -10.82 -7.54 -6.10
CA ASP A 129 -9.79 -8.21 -6.90
C ASP A 129 -8.42 -7.59 -6.60
N PHE A 130 -7.37 -8.41 -6.68
CA PHE A 130 -6.00 -7.94 -6.61
C PHE A 130 -5.52 -7.52 -7.99
N ILE A 131 -5.49 -6.21 -8.26
CA ILE A 131 -5.13 -5.65 -9.57
C ILE A 131 -4.01 -4.61 -9.40
N PRO A 132 -2.74 -5.04 -9.29
CA PRO A 132 -1.60 -4.13 -9.19
C PRO A 132 -1.51 -3.15 -10.38
N GLU A 133 -1.91 -3.59 -11.57
CA GLU A 133 -1.88 -2.82 -12.81
C GLU A 133 -2.64 -1.49 -12.71
N ARG A 134 -3.60 -1.41 -11.79
CA ARG A 134 -4.37 -0.20 -11.51
C ARG A 134 -3.51 1.00 -11.13
N TRP A 135 -2.34 0.76 -10.56
CA TRP A 135 -1.39 1.79 -10.16
C TRP A 135 -0.39 2.19 -11.24
N LEU A 136 -0.41 1.51 -12.39
CA LEU A 136 0.52 1.71 -13.50
C LEU A 136 -0.19 2.17 -14.78
N ASP A 137 -1.35 1.59 -15.07
CA ASP A 137 -2.08 1.83 -16.29
C ASP A 137 -3.02 3.03 -16.13
N ILE A 138 -2.79 4.05 -16.95
CA ILE A 138 -3.62 5.27 -16.96
C ILE A 138 -5.06 5.01 -17.42
N THR A 139 -5.31 3.93 -18.15
CA THR A 139 -6.64 3.53 -18.61
C THR A 139 -7.45 2.85 -17.50
N LEU A 140 -6.78 2.26 -16.51
CA LEU A 140 -7.39 1.65 -15.32
C LEU A 140 -7.53 2.66 -14.18
N LYS A 141 -7.81 3.93 -14.47
CA LYS A 141 -7.95 4.94 -13.41
C LYS A 141 -9.23 4.75 -12.60
N ASP A 142 -9.07 4.62 -11.29
CA ASP A 142 -10.15 4.61 -10.33
C ASP A 142 -10.36 5.99 -9.70
N PRO A 143 -11.62 6.41 -9.47
CA PRO A 143 -11.89 7.62 -8.68
C PRO A 143 -11.21 7.60 -7.31
N GLY A 144 -11.08 6.41 -6.69
CA GLY A 144 -10.43 6.24 -5.39
C GLY A 144 -8.95 6.63 -5.35
N GLN A 145 -8.28 6.69 -6.51
CA GLN A 145 -6.87 7.07 -6.59
C GLN A 145 -6.66 8.59 -6.42
N THR A 146 -7.62 9.41 -6.85
CA THR A 146 -7.51 10.88 -6.84
C THR A 146 -8.40 11.53 -5.79
N ASN A 147 -9.51 10.90 -5.40
CA ASN A 147 -10.53 11.51 -4.54
C ASN A 147 -10.36 11.15 -3.07
N GLY A 148 -9.12 10.87 -2.63
CA GLY A 148 -8.84 10.45 -1.25
C GLY A 148 -9.35 9.05 -0.89
N GLY A 149 -9.72 8.23 -1.87
CA GLY A 149 -10.17 6.84 -1.63
C GLY A 149 -9.05 5.89 -1.21
N TYR A 150 -7.78 6.28 -1.38
CA TYR A 150 -6.61 5.51 -0.98
C TYR A 150 -5.90 6.15 0.22
N MET A 151 -6.00 5.50 1.38
CA MET A 151 -5.54 6.01 2.68
C MET A 151 -4.83 4.96 3.55
N PRO A 152 -3.87 4.20 3.02
CA PRO A 152 -3.17 3.16 3.78
C PRO A 152 -2.36 3.70 4.98
N TYR A 153 -2.01 4.98 4.96
CA TYR A 153 -1.23 5.70 5.98
C TYR A 153 -2.05 6.82 6.65
N ALA A 154 -3.39 6.79 6.48
CA ALA A 154 -4.30 7.92 6.72
C ALA A 154 -3.91 9.18 5.90
N MET A 155 -4.64 10.28 6.10
CA MET A 155 -4.41 11.57 5.44
C MET A 155 -4.44 12.72 6.46
N GLY A 156 -3.91 13.87 6.06
CA GLY A 156 -3.90 15.10 6.87
C GLY A 156 -2.78 15.13 7.93
N PRO A 157 -2.88 16.05 8.91
CA PRO A 157 -1.79 16.37 9.86
C PRO A 157 -1.46 15.24 10.85
N ARG A 158 -2.27 14.18 10.88
CA ARG A 158 -2.11 13.01 11.75
C ARG A 158 -1.92 11.74 10.93
N ASN A 159 -1.38 11.86 9.72
CA ASN A 159 -0.98 10.72 8.91
C ASN A 159 0.24 9.99 9.52
N CYS A 160 0.57 8.82 8.99
CA CYS A 160 1.66 8.01 9.49
C CYS A 160 3.02 8.69 9.24
N LEU A 161 3.65 9.18 10.31
CA LEU A 161 5.02 9.72 10.28
C LEU A 161 6.05 8.67 9.83
N GLY A 162 5.77 7.38 10.02
CA GLY A 162 6.64 6.27 9.63
C GLY A 162 6.54 5.87 8.16
N GLN A 163 5.66 6.47 7.37
CA GLN A 163 5.44 6.10 5.96
C GLN A 163 6.72 6.05 5.12
N PRO A 164 7.67 7.02 5.19
CA PRO A 164 8.89 6.95 4.39
C PRO A 164 9.75 5.73 4.71
N LEU A 165 9.87 5.37 5.99
CA LEU A 165 10.63 4.20 6.43
C LEU A 165 9.91 2.90 6.05
N ALA A 166 8.60 2.81 6.26
CA ALA A 166 7.81 1.65 5.88
C ALA A 166 7.96 1.35 4.38
N ARG A 167 7.87 2.36 3.52
CA ARG A 167 8.07 2.19 2.07
C ARG A 167 9.44 1.63 1.71
N ILE A 168 10.49 2.02 2.42
CA ILE A 168 11.84 1.47 2.19
C ILE A 168 11.87 0.00 2.65
N ILE A 169 11.46 -0.28 3.88
CA ILE A 169 11.48 -1.63 4.47
C ILE A 169 10.69 -2.62 3.60
N LEU A 170 9.44 -2.29 3.27
CA LEU A 170 8.56 -3.15 2.50
C LEU A 170 9.15 -3.48 1.14
N ARG A 171 9.64 -2.46 0.42
CA ARG A 171 10.18 -2.65 -0.94
C ARG A 171 11.50 -3.41 -0.92
N THR A 172 12.41 -3.12 0.00
CA THR A 172 13.69 -3.83 0.09
C THR A 172 13.48 -5.31 0.39
N ILE A 173 12.65 -5.64 1.38
CA ILE A 173 12.41 -7.03 1.79
C ILE A 173 11.69 -7.80 0.68
N LEU A 174 10.64 -7.23 0.08
CA LEU A 174 9.92 -7.90 -1.01
C LEU A 174 10.78 -8.12 -2.24
N ALA A 175 11.60 -7.14 -2.63
CA ALA A 175 12.54 -7.31 -3.75
C ALA A 175 13.52 -8.46 -3.48
N LYS A 176 14.08 -8.54 -2.26
CA LYS A 176 14.99 -9.63 -1.86
C LYS A 176 14.30 -11.00 -1.91
N LEU A 177 13.10 -11.10 -1.34
CA LEU A 177 12.35 -12.36 -1.28
C LEU A 177 11.95 -12.86 -2.67
N VAL A 178 11.39 -12.00 -3.51
CA VAL A 178 10.91 -12.39 -4.85
C VAL A 178 12.08 -12.63 -5.82
N TYR A 179 13.25 -12.02 -5.59
CA TYR A 179 14.45 -12.37 -6.33
C TYR A 179 14.86 -13.83 -6.09
N GLN A 180 14.87 -14.24 -4.81
CA GLN A 180 15.42 -15.53 -4.36
C GLN A 180 14.43 -16.69 -4.41
N TYR A 181 13.13 -16.42 -4.19
CA TYR A 181 12.12 -17.45 -3.99
C TYR A 181 10.95 -17.28 -4.94
N LYS A 182 10.40 -18.43 -5.33
CA LYS A 182 9.05 -18.58 -5.86
C LYS A 182 8.24 -19.29 -4.78
N PHE A 183 7.10 -18.73 -4.42
CA PHE A 183 6.22 -19.20 -3.34
C PHE A 183 4.76 -19.10 -3.77
#